data_AF-A0A1F2T9Y8-F1
#
_entry.id   AF-A0A1F2T9Y8-F1
#
_cell.length_a   1.000
_cell.length_b   1.000
_cell.length_c   1.000
_cell.angle_alpha   90.00
_cell.angle_beta   90.00
_cell.angle_gamma   90.00
#
_symmetry.space_group_name_H-M   'P 1'
#
loop_
_entity.id
_entity.type
_entity.pdbx_description
1 polymer ?
#
loop_
_entity_poly.entity_id
_entity_poly.type
_entity_poly.pdbx_seq_one_letter_code
_entity_poly.pdbx_strand_id
1 'polypeptide(L)'
;MGSNRLSGAAAVAVLASLLSTTGAAQWIDYPTPGTPRLPDGTPNLLAPAPRTADGKPDLTGVWRGAGPLYRFNIAQDLNPADIQPWAEALFLQRVRDSRKDSPLARCLPVSVPFHNFFNLTRIVQTPALIVMLYESPNSPHRTVFTDGRDLPKDPNPTWLGYSVGRWEGDTLVVTSAGFNDRGWLDSAGHPQSESFRLTERLRRRDFGHMDFEMTVDDPKVFTRPFTVKRERLLAADTELLEDVCENERDASHLSGGAGIVLSPALLATYAGVYELAPGREAVVTVTGDLLFVQGLGEPKLPLLAQSETAFVSTATPTGFEFIKDAQGKVTHLMVRGADGDRKAVRKGASAPAQRR
;
A
#
# COMPACT_ATOMS: atom_id res chain seq x y z
N MET A 1 26.57 -41.93 49.54
CA MET A 1 25.17 -42.37 49.73
C MET A 1 24.45 -41.21 50.40
N GLY A 2 23.77 -40.33 49.65
CA GLY A 2 22.36 -40.47 49.23
C GLY A 2 21.48 -40.01 50.41
N SER A 3 20.57 -39.05 50.36
CA SER A 3 19.81 -38.39 49.30
C SER A 3 19.03 -37.26 49.99
N ASN A 4 18.92 -36.06 49.40
CA ASN A 4 17.79 -35.17 49.68
C ASN A 4 17.29 -34.61 48.35
N ARG A 5 16.15 -35.16 47.91
CA ARG A 5 15.43 -34.71 46.72
C ARG A 5 14.63 -33.47 47.12
N LEU A 6 15.00 -32.30 46.60
CA LEU A 6 14.06 -31.20 46.44
C LEU A 6 13.69 -31.12 44.96
N SER A 7 12.42 -31.42 44.71
CA SER A 7 11.75 -31.36 43.43
C SER A 7 11.75 -29.93 42.88
N GLY A 8 12.66 -29.64 41.95
CA GLY A 8 12.55 -28.47 41.09
C GLY A 8 11.61 -28.80 39.93
N ALA A 9 10.34 -28.41 40.05
CA ALA A 9 9.45 -28.36 38.91
C ALA A 9 9.97 -27.27 37.96
N ALA A 10 10.70 -27.69 36.92
CA ALA A 10 11.00 -26.82 35.79
C ALA A 10 9.67 -26.51 35.09
N ALA A 11 9.18 -25.28 35.28
CA ALA A 11 8.11 -24.74 34.47
C ALA A 11 8.67 -24.57 33.04
N VAL A 12 8.50 -25.59 32.22
CA VAL A 12 8.58 -25.48 30.78
C VAL A 12 7.40 -24.60 30.37
N ALA A 13 7.64 -23.29 30.29
CA ALA A 13 6.76 -22.40 29.56
C ALA A 13 6.84 -22.81 28.09
N VAL A 14 6.00 -23.79 27.70
CA VAL A 14 5.58 -23.98 26.33
C VAL A 14 4.83 -22.70 25.98
N LEU A 15 5.54 -21.68 25.51
CA LEU A 15 4.91 -20.63 24.71
C LEU A 15 4.43 -21.35 23.45
N ALA A 16 3.17 -21.80 23.51
CA ALA A 16 2.42 -22.12 22.33
C ALA A 16 2.49 -20.87 21.47
N SER A 17 3.27 -20.97 20.42
CA SER A 17 3.22 -20.08 19.29
C SER A 17 1.76 -19.99 18.87
N LEU A 18 1.11 -18.90 19.27
CA LEU A 18 0.17 -18.24 18.40
C LEU A 18 1.00 -17.80 17.18
N LEU A 19 1.32 -18.78 16.31
CA LEU A 19 1.01 -18.58 14.92
C LEU A 19 -0.45 -18.17 14.96
N SER A 20 -0.69 -16.86 14.96
CA SER A 20 -1.87 -16.34 14.30
C SER A 20 -1.74 -16.84 12.86
N THR A 21 -2.09 -18.10 12.63
CA THR A 21 -2.91 -18.43 11.50
C THR A 21 -4.11 -17.50 11.70
N THR A 22 -4.03 -16.29 11.16
CA THR A 22 -5.21 -15.69 10.57
C THR A 22 -5.60 -16.67 9.47
N GLY A 23 -6.19 -17.81 9.86
CA GLY A 23 -7.02 -18.60 8.97
C GLY A 23 -7.95 -17.56 8.38
N ALA A 24 -7.89 -17.41 7.07
CA ALA A 24 -8.52 -16.31 6.38
C ALA A 24 -9.95 -16.18 6.88
N ALA A 25 -10.26 -15.10 7.59
CA ALA A 25 -11.64 -14.71 7.87
C ALA A 25 -12.18 -14.16 6.54
N GLN A 26 -12.29 -15.05 5.58
CA GLN A 26 -12.80 -14.84 4.23
C GLN A 26 -13.55 -16.12 3.93
N TRP A 27 -14.68 -16.02 3.25
CA TRP A 27 -15.43 -17.20 2.82
C TRP A 27 -14.74 -17.81 1.59
N ILE A 28 -13.48 -18.20 1.75
CA ILE A 28 -12.70 -18.89 0.73
C ILE A 28 -13.39 -20.22 0.44
N ASP A 29 -13.50 -20.56 -0.84
CA ASP A 29 -14.19 -21.76 -1.34
C ASP A 29 -15.73 -21.69 -1.25
N TYR A 30 -16.31 -20.49 -1.10
CA TYR A 30 -17.76 -20.30 -1.23
C TYR A 30 -18.12 -19.95 -2.68
N PRO A 31 -18.72 -20.87 -3.47
CA PRO A 31 -18.88 -20.69 -4.91
C PRO A 31 -19.67 -19.44 -5.28
N THR A 32 -19.08 -18.54 -6.09
CA THR A 32 -19.79 -17.37 -6.61
C THR A 32 -20.69 -17.78 -7.78
N PRO A 33 -22.02 -17.57 -7.72
CA PRO A 33 -22.94 -17.93 -8.80
C PRO A 33 -22.59 -17.26 -10.13
N GLY A 34 -22.77 -17.96 -11.24
CA GLY A 34 -22.50 -17.44 -12.59
C GLY A 34 -21.02 -17.38 -13.00
N THR A 35 -20.10 -17.78 -12.12
CA THR A 35 -18.66 -17.91 -12.44
C THR A 35 -18.45 -19.03 -13.46
N PRO A 36 -17.87 -18.76 -14.65
CA PRO A 36 -17.44 -19.79 -15.58
C PRO A 36 -16.40 -20.70 -14.94
N ARG A 37 -16.50 -22.02 -15.15
CA ARG A 37 -15.60 -23.01 -14.54
C ARG A 37 -14.94 -23.88 -15.59
N LEU A 38 -13.73 -24.35 -15.26
CA LEU A 38 -13.04 -25.40 -15.99
C LEU A 38 -13.65 -26.78 -15.65
N PRO A 39 -13.32 -27.85 -16.39
CA PRO A 39 -13.83 -29.20 -16.11
C PRO A 39 -13.53 -29.73 -14.71
N ASP A 40 -12.47 -29.23 -14.07
CA ASP A 40 -12.09 -29.57 -12.69
C ASP A 40 -12.86 -28.78 -11.62
N GLY A 41 -13.77 -27.89 -12.02
CA GLY A 41 -14.59 -27.06 -11.14
C GLY A 41 -13.92 -25.75 -10.69
N THR A 42 -12.66 -25.50 -11.04
CA THR A 42 -12.00 -24.24 -10.69
C THR A 42 -12.52 -23.06 -11.53
N PRO A 43 -12.55 -21.82 -10.98
CA PRO A 43 -12.92 -20.63 -11.74
C PRO A 43 -12.06 -20.44 -13.00
N ASN A 44 -12.70 -20.31 -14.16
CA ASN A 44 -12.03 -19.98 -15.42
C ASN A 44 -11.90 -18.45 -15.55
N LEU A 45 -10.82 -17.91 -14.97
CA LEU A 45 -10.53 -16.47 -14.99
C LEU A 45 -10.20 -15.92 -16.40
N LEU A 46 -9.94 -16.78 -17.39
CA LEU A 46 -9.64 -16.38 -18.77
C LEU A 46 -10.88 -16.44 -19.68
N ALA A 47 -12.06 -16.78 -19.14
CA ALA A 47 -13.30 -16.75 -19.91
C ALA A 47 -13.61 -15.32 -20.42
N PRO A 48 -14.44 -15.17 -21.47
CA PRO A 48 -14.83 -13.85 -21.95
C PRO A 48 -15.41 -12.96 -20.84
N ALA A 49 -15.12 -11.66 -20.88
CA ALA A 49 -15.69 -10.71 -19.94
C ALA A 49 -17.23 -10.69 -20.03
N PRO A 50 -17.96 -10.76 -18.91
CA PRO A 50 -19.40 -10.65 -18.90
C PRO A 50 -19.81 -9.24 -19.37
N ARG A 51 -21.00 -9.14 -19.97
CA ARG A 51 -21.57 -7.88 -20.46
C ARG A 51 -22.95 -7.65 -19.88
N THR A 52 -23.26 -6.40 -19.60
CA THR A 52 -24.59 -5.93 -19.19
C THR A 52 -25.56 -5.94 -20.37
N ALA A 53 -26.86 -5.75 -20.10
CA ALA A 53 -27.91 -5.75 -21.12
C ALA A 53 -27.73 -4.67 -22.20
N ASP A 54 -27.09 -3.55 -21.88
CA ASP A 54 -26.72 -2.48 -22.81
C ASP A 54 -25.36 -2.72 -23.50
N GLY A 55 -24.77 -3.91 -23.33
CA GLY A 55 -23.57 -4.37 -24.04
C GLY A 55 -22.24 -3.85 -23.49
N LYS A 56 -22.24 -3.10 -22.38
CA LYS A 56 -21.02 -2.67 -21.69
C LYS A 56 -20.39 -3.85 -20.93
N PRO A 57 -19.06 -3.87 -20.72
CA PRO A 57 -18.47 -4.81 -19.79
C PRO A 57 -19.13 -4.67 -18.41
N ASP A 58 -19.51 -5.79 -17.82
CA ASP A 58 -19.99 -5.84 -16.45
C ASP A 58 -18.76 -5.88 -15.53
N LEU A 59 -18.60 -4.87 -14.67
CA LEU A 59 -17.50 -4.78 -13.70
C LEU A 59 -17.88 -5.42 -12.35
N THR A 60 -19.11 -5.92 -12.19
CA THR A 60 -19.60 -6.53 -10.95
C THR A 60 -18.73 -7.71 -10.53
N GLY A 61 -18.39 -7.73 -9.24
CA GLY A 61 -17.54 -8.77 -8.65
C GLY A 61 -16.75 -8.28 -7.45
N VAL A 62 -16.07 -9.20 -6.77
CA VAL A 62 -15.10 -8.89 -5.71
C VAL A 62 -13.71 -8.85 -6.34
N TRP A 63 -13.05 -7.71 -6.24
CA TRP A 63 -11.74 -7.45 -6.86
C TRP A 63 -10.69 -7.19 -5.81
N ARG A 64 -9.50 -7.76 -6.00
CA ARG A 64 -8.33 -7.43 -5.18
C ARG A 64 -7.86 -6.01 -5.48
N GLY A 65 -7.32 -5.31 -4.47
CA GLY A 65 -6.56 -4.08 -4.64
C GLY A 65 -5.44 -4.27 -5.66
N ALA A 66 -5.02 -3.19 -6.32
CA ALA A 66 -4.09 -3.20 -7.45
C ALA A 66 -2.61 -3.45 -7.06
N GLY A 67 -2.39 -4.32 -6.07
CA GLY A 67 -1.09 -4.75 -5.58
C GLY A 67 -0.49 -3.86 -4.48
N PRO A 68 0.48 -4.39 -3.70
CA PRO A 68 1.06 -3.68 -2.57
C PRO A 68 2.02 -2.55 -2.97
N LEU A 69 2.46 -2.53 -4.23
CA LEU A 69 3.57 -1.72 -4.69
C LEU A 69 3.37 -0.22 -4.41
N TYR A 70 2.21 0.35 -4.74
CA TYR A 70 1.91 1.78 -4.46
C TYR A 70 1.07 2.01 -3.21
N ARG A 71 0.65 0.95 -2.51
CA ARG A 71 -0.09 1.09 -1.25
C ARG A 71 0.74 1.82 -0.20
N PHE A 72 2.04 1.55 -0.16
CA PHE A 72 2.94 2.20 0.78
C PHE A 72 3.39 3.56 0.32
N ASN A 73 3.95 3.64 -0.89
CA ASN A 73 4.47 4.87 -1.43
C ASN A 73 3.96 5.07 -2.86
N ILE A 74 2.93 5.89 -3.02
CA ILE A 74 2.31 6.17 -4.32
C ILE A 74 3.24 6.98 -5.22
N ALA A 75 4.13 7.77 -4.62
CA ALA A 75 5.07 8.65 -5.29
C ALA A 75 6.45 7.98 -5.55
N GLN A 76 6.59 6.67 -5.36
CA GLN A 76 7.90 6.00 -5.39
C GLN A 76 8.64 6.10 -6.74
N ASP A 77 7.90 6.28 -7.83
CA ASP A 77 8.45 6.42 -9.19
C ASP A 77 8.67 7.90 -9.58
N LEU A 78 8.29 8.84 -8.71
CA LEU A 78 8.49 10.26 -8.95
C LEU A 78 9.89 10.69 -8.53
N ASN A 79 10.41 11.72 -9.20
CA ASN A 79 11.58 12.42 -8.70
C ASN A 79 11.14 13.29 -7.50
N PRO A 80 12.00 13.50 -6.49
CA PRO A 80 11.71 14.46 -5.42
C PRO A 80 11.28 15.84 -5.93
N ALA A 81 11.88 16.32 -7.03
CA ALA A 81 11.53 17.58 -7.67
C ALA A 81 10.13 17.60 -8.30
N ASP A 82 9.49 16.45 -8.50
CA ASP A 82 8.11 16.37 -8.97
C ASP A 82 7.10 16.62 -7.82
N ILE A 83 7.56 16.62 -6.55
CA ILE A 83 6.76 16.84 -5.34
C ILE A 83 7.02 18.27 -4.82
N GLN A 84 5.97 18.96 -4.37
CA GLN A 84 6.11 20.29 -3.81
C GLN A 84 6.92 20.23 -2.50
N PRO A 85 7.84 21.18 -2.22
CA PRO A 85 8.75 21.10 -1.07
C PRO A 85 8.04 20.94 0.29
N TRP A 86 6.90 21.62 0.48
CA TRP A 86 6.12 21.51 1.71
C TRP A 86 5.52 20.10 1.88
N ALA A 87 5.11 19.46 0.79
CA ALA A 87 4.50 18.15 0.80
C ALA A 87 5.54 17.05 1.07
N GLU A 88 6.73 17.17 0.47
CA GLU A 88 7.87 16.29 0.78
C GLU A 88 8.31 16.46 2.24
N ALA A 89 8.43 17.70 2.72
CA ALA A 89 8.79 17.96 4.12
C ALA A 89 7.76 17.35 5.10
N LEU A 90 6.47 17.50 4.82
CA LEU A 90 5.39 16.92 5.62
C LEU A 90 5.40 15.38 5.58
N PHE A 91 5.64 14.78 4.42
CA PHE A 91 5.79 13.34 4.27
C PHE A 91 6.95 12.80 5.13
N LEU A 92 8.15 13.38 5.01
CA LEU A 92 9.31 12.96 5.80
C LEU A 92 9.08 13.17 7.30
N GLN A 93 8.39 14.25 7.68
CA GLN A 93 8.00 14.48 9.07
C GLN A 93 7.06 13.37 9.57
N ARG A 94 6.02 13.03 8.81
CA ARG A 94 5.08 11.94 9.19
C ARG A 94 5.79 10.60 9.34
N VAL A 95 6.79 10.32 8.52
CA VAL A 95 7.64 9.13 8.67
C VAL A 95 8.42 9.16 9.99
N ARG A 96 9.08 10.28 10.32
CA ARG A 96 9.78 10.46 11.62
C ARG A 96 8.84 10.34 12.81
N ASP A 97 7.61 10.80 12.65
CA ASP A 97 6.57 10.71 13.66
C ASP A 97 5.91 9.33 13.71
N SER A 98 6.52 8.31 13.08
CA SER A 98 6.01 6.95 12.98
C SER A 98 4.57 6.87 12.47
N ARG A 99 4.13 7.90 11.74
CA ARG A 99 2.77 8.09 11.23
C ARG A 99 1.71 8.06 12.33
N LYS A 100 2.05 8.47 13.55
CA LYS A 100 1.14 8.50 14.71
C LYS A 100 -0.17 9.27 14.46
N ASP A 101 -0.14 10.23 13.54
CA ASP A 101 -1.29 11.06 13.16
C ASP A 101 -2.03 10.55 11.92
N SER A 102 -1.78 9.31 11.49
CA SER A 102 -2.50 8.68 10.38
C SER A 102 -4.01 8.64 10.66
N PRO A 103 -4.88 9.02 9.69
CA PRO A 103 -6.33 8.86 9.82
C PRO A 103 -6.73 7.42 10.18
N LEU A 104 -6.01 6.44 9.66
CA LEU A 104 -6.22 5.01 9.94
C LEU A 104 -6.09 4.70 11.43
N ALA A 105 -5.11 5.29 12.11
CA ALA A 105 -4.89 5.07 13.54
C ALA A 105 -6.02 5.63 14.41
N ARG A 106 -6.93 6.44 13.85
CA ARG A 106 -8.03 7.08 14.57
C ARG A 106 -9.41 6.62 14.06
N CYS A 107 -9.46 5.46 13.40
CA CYS A 107 -10.65 4.95 12.73
C CYS A 107 -11.29 5.94 11.73
N LEU A 108 -10.53 6.89 11.17
CA LEU A 108 -11.03 7.81 10.17
C LEU A 108 -10.90 7.21 8.76
N PRO A 109 -11.70 7.65 7.78
CA PRO A 109 -11.56 7.21 6.40
C PRO A 109 -10.16 7.51 5.82
N VAL A 110 -9.80 6.77 4.77
CA VAL A 110 -8.58 7.00 4.00
C VAL A 110 -8.91 7.45 2.58
N SER A 111 -7.89 7.86 1.82
CA SER A 111 -8.10 8.37 0.46
C SER A 111 -8.52 7.26 -0.51
N VAL A 112 -9.13 7.66 -1.63
CA VAL A 112 -9.48 6.73 -2.72
C VAL A 112 -8.24 6.02 -3.28
N PRO A 113 -7.11 6.69 -3.57
CA PRO A 113 -5.87 6.01 -3.96
C PRO A 113 -5.43 4.90 -3.00
N PHE A 114 -5.51 5.13 -1.68
CA PHE A 114 -5.20 4.10 -0.69
C PHE A 114 -6.09 2.86 -0.87
N HIS A 115 -7.42 3.07 -0.93
CA HIS A 115 -8.37 1.98 -1.09
C HIS A 115 -8.18 1.19 -2.40
N ASN A 116 -7.78 1.86 -3.48
CA ASN A 116 -7.54 1.19 -4.77
C ASN A 116 -6.39 0.18 -4.74
N PHE A 117 -5.41 0.34 -3.84
CA PHE A 117 -4.28 -0.57 -3.67
C PHE A 117 -4.42 -1.49 -2.45
N PHE A 118 -5.53 -1.42 -1.71
CA PHE A 118 -5.68 -2.15 -0.46
C PHE A 118 -6.90 -3.06 -0.41
N ASN A 119 -6.65 -4.26 0.12
CA ASN A 119 -7.62 -5.30 0.42
C ASN A 119 -8.62 -5.61 -0.72
N LEU A 120 -9.83 -6.08 -0.42
CA LEU A 120 -10.85 -6.37 -1.43
C LEU A 120 -11.78 -5.16 -1.67
N THR A 121 -12.37 -5.13 -2.86
CA THR A 121 -13.43 -4.18 -3.23
C THR A 121 -14.53 -4.93 -3.97
N ARG A 122 -15.77 -4.85 -3.48
CA ARG A 122 -16.93 -5.30 -4.23
C ARG A 122 -17.42 -4.17 -5.13
N ILE A 123 -17.51 -4.43 -6.41
CA ILE A 123 -18.15 -3.56 -7.38
C ILE A 123 -19.54 -4.09 -7.65
N VAL A 124 -20.54 -3.21 -7.57
CA VAL A 124 -21.92 -3.47 -7.99
C VAL A 124 -22.28 -2.47 -9.07
N GLN A 125 -22.56 -2.95 -10.27
CA GLN A 125 -22.92 -2.11 -11.41
C GLN A 125 -24.42 -2.14 -11.66
N THR A 126 -24.99 -0.95 -11.83
CA THR A 126 -26.36 -0.74 -12.31
C THR A 126 -26.33 0.15 -13.56
N PRO A 127 -27.45 0.32 -14.28
CA PRO A 127 -27.47 1.23 -15.43
C PRO A 127 -27.14 2.71 -15.08
N ALA A 128 -27.46 3.17 -13.87
CA ALA A 128 -27.35 4.58 -13.49
C ALA A 128 -26.18 4.91 -12.56
N LEU A 129 -25.64 3.90 -11.87
CA LEU A 129 -24.53 4.07 -10.93
C LEU A 129 -23.74 2.78 -10.72
N ILE A 130 -22.51 2.93 -10.29
CA ILE A 130 -21.64 1.86 -9.80
C ILE A 130 -21.32 2.14 -8.34
N VAL A 131 -21.53 1.15 -7.47
CA VAL A 131 -21.15 1.20 -6.06
C VAL A 131 -19.87 0.39 -5.87
N MET A 132 -18.86 1.03 -5.29
CA MET A 132 -17.64 0.37 -4.82
C MET A 132 -17.72 0.27 -3.30
N LEU A 133 -17.82 -0.96 -2.79
CA LEU A 133 -17.76 -1.27 -1.37
C LEU A 133 -16.32 -1.71 -1.08
N TYR A 134 -15.59 -0.93 -0.31
CA TYR A 134 -14.25 -1.30 0.12
C TYR A 134 -14.37 -2.20 1.34
N GLU A 135 -13.55 -3.24 1.44
CA GLU A 135 -13.50 -4.08 2.63
C GLU A 135 -12.90 -3.29 3.79
N SER A 136 -11.70 -2.74 3.59
CA SER A 136 -10.89 -2.17 4.65
C SER A 136 -10.16 -0.91 4.16
N PRO A 137 -9.83 0.04 5.04
CA PRO A 137 -10.27 0.15 6.44
C PRO A 137 -11.72 0.63 6.56
N ASN A 138 -12.43 0.18 7.60
CA ASN A 138 -13.76 0.69 8.03
C ASN A 138 -14.92 0.52 7.04
N SER A 139 -14.80 -0.43 6.11
CA SER A 139 -15.77 -0.74 5.06
C SER A 139 -16.56 0.44 4.45
N PRO A 140 -15.92 1.54 4.01
CA PRO A 140 -16.64 2.64 3.41
C PRO A 140 -17.12 2.27 2.00
N HIS A 141 -18.12 3.00 1.52
CA HIS A 141 -18.59 2.89 0.16
C HIS A 141 -18.33 4.17 -0.63
N ARG A 142 -18.10 4.00 -1.93
CA ARG A 142 -18.02 5.07 -2.92
C ARG A 142 -19.04 4.81 -4.02
N THR A 143 -19.80 5.84 -4.37
CA THR A 143 -20.74 5.79 -5.49
C THR A 143 -20.18 6.57 -6.67
N VAL A 144 -20.14 5.92 -7.83
CA VAL A 144 -19.80 6.51 -9.12
C VAL A 144 -21.09 6.64 -9.94
N PHE A 145 -21.54 7.87 -10.17
CA PHE A 145 -22.75 8.13 -10.96
C PHE A 145 -22.43 8.01 -12.45
N THR A 146 -23.15 7.16 -13.17
CA THR A 146 -22.96 6.90 -14.61
C THR A 146 -24.13 7.39 -15.45
N ASP A 147 -24.98 8.24 -14.87
CA ASP A 147 -26.22 8.77 -15.48
C ASP A 147 -26.01 10.05 -16.31
N GLY A 148 -24.76 10.40 -16.61
CA GLY A 148 -24.40 11.53 -17.46
C GLY A 148 -24.36 12.89 -16.75
N ARG A 149 -24.50 12.93 -15.42
CA ARG A 149 -24.30 14.17 -14.65
C ARG A 149 -22.82 14.58 -14.63
N ASP A 150 -22.59 15.88 -14.50
CA ASP A 150 -21.25 16.45 -14.27
C ASP A 150 -20.85 16.40 -12.79
N LEU A 151 -19.56 16.60 -12.52
CA LEU A 151 -19.10 16.87 -11.17
C LEU A 151 -19.74 18.16 -10.60
N PRO A 152 -20.05 18.21 -9.30
CA PRO A 152 -20.50 19.44 -8.66
C PRO A 152 -19.46 20.57 -8.85
N LYS A 153 -19.94 21.77 -9.16
CA LYS A 153 -19.08 22.95 -9.36
C LYS A 153 -18.46 23.44 -8.04
N ASP A 154 -19.21 23.32 -6.95
CA ASP A 154 -18.81 23.72 -5.59
C ASP A 154 -19.19 22.59 -4.61
N PRO A 155 -18.41 21.50 -4.56
CA PRO A 155 -18.69 20.36 -3.69
C PRO A 155 -18.34 20.69 -2.23
N ASN A 156 -19.20 20.26 -1.30
CA ASN A 156 -18.79 20.14 0.11
C ASN A 156 -17.65 19.10 0.22
N PRO A 157 -16.45 19.45 0.73
CA PRO A 157 -15.33 18.53 0.77
C PRO A 157 -15.60 17.29 1.64
N THR A 158 -15.36 16.09 1.10
CA THR A 158 -15.52 14.82 1.81
C THR A 158 -14.29 13.92 1.68
N TRP A 159 -14.22 12.83 2.43
CA TRP A 159 -13.05 11.93 2.41
C TRP A 159 -12.88 11.20 1.07
N LEU A 160 -13.98 10.77 0.46
CA LEU A 160 -13.99 9.99 -0.79
C LEU A 160 -14.40 10.82 -2.02
N GLY A 161 -14.69 12.11 -1.82
CA GLY A 161 -15.10 13.03 -2.86
C GLY A 161 -16.43 12.66 -3.51
N TYR A 162 -16.64 13.23 -4.69
CA TYR A 162 -17.76 12.96 -5.59
C TYR A 162 -17.24 12.35 -6.88
N SER A 163 -17.91 11.34 -7.42
CA SER A 163 -17.42 10.57 -8.57
C SER A 163 -18.48 10.46 -9.65
N VAL A 164 -18.08 10.75 -10.89
CA VAL A 164 -18.90 10.53 -12.09
C VAL A 164 -18.14 9.63 -13.06
N GLY A 165 -18.87 8.78 -13.78
CA GLY A 165 -18.30 7.81 -14.70
C GLY A 165 -18.92 7.93 -16.08
N ARG A 166 -18.11 7.71 -17.12
CA ARG A 166 -18.56 7.58 -18.51
C ARG A 166 -17.85 6.42 -19.19
N TRP A 167 -18.51 5.81 -20.17
CA TRP A 167 -17.93 4.74 -20.96
C TRP A 167 -17.21 5.30 -22.19
N GLU A 168 -15.94 4.96 -22.35
CA GLU A 168 -15.15 5.16 -23.57
C GLU A 168 -14.87 3.79 -24.19
N GLY A 169 -15.74 3.38 -25.13
CA GLY A 169 -15.78 2.00 -25.61
C GLY A 169 -16.10 1.03 -24.46
N ASP A 170 -15.20 0.07 -24.25
CA ASP A 170 -15.25 -0.94 -23.18
C ASP A 170 -14.49 -0.50 -21.90
N THR A 171 -14.10 0.78 -21.79
CA THR A 171 -13.41 1.31 -20.59
C THR A 171 -14.32 2.27 -19.83
N LEU A 172 -14.53 2.02 -18.54
CA LEU A 172 -15.15 2.99 -17.66
C LEU A 172 -14.10 4.03 -17.25
N VAL A 173 -14.36 5.29 -17.55
CA VAL A 173 -13.56 6.42 -17.11
C VAL A 173 -14.28 7.12 -15.98
N VAL A 174 -13.67 7.11 -14.80
CA VAL A 174 -14.20 7.74 -13.59
C VAL A 174 -13.40 9.00 -13.32
N THR A 175 -14.08 10.12 -13.09
CA THR A 175 -13.46 11.36 -12.63
C THR A 175 -14.02 11.71 -11.27
N SER A 176 -13.14 12.08 -10.35
CA SER A 176 -13.49 12.42 -8.98
C SER A 176 -12.83 13.69 -8.49
N ALA A 177 -13.54 14.39 -7.60
CA ALA A 177 -13.16 15.68 -7.04
C ALA A 177 -13.91 15.95 -5.72
N GLY A 178 -13.67 17.12 -5.11
CA GLY A 178 -14.35 17.49 -3.86
C GLY A 178 -13.86 16.70 -2.66
N PHE A 179 -12.59 16.32 -2.68
CA PHE A 179 -11.92 15.71 -1.55
C PHE A 179 -11.60 16.77 -0.49
N ASN A 180 -11.58 16.37 0.77
CA ASN A 180 -10.98 17.18 1.84
C ASN A 180 -9.45 17.00 1.88
N ASP A 181 -8.77 17.81 2.68
CA ASP A 181 -7.31 17.79 2.87
C ASP A 181 -6.83 16.86 4.01
N ARG A 182 -7.73 16.03 4.56
CA ARG A 182 -7.45 15.17 5.72
C ARG A 182 -6.96 13.78 5.33
N GLY A 183 -7.25 13.34 4.11
CA GLY A 183 -6.82 12.06 3.58
C GLY A 183 -5.31 12.00 3.33
N TRP A 184 -4.73 10.82 3.47
CA TRP A 184 -3.37 10.52 3.03
C TRP A 184 -3.46 9.67 1.77
N LEU A 185 -2.70 10.00 0.73
CA LEU A 185 -2.74 9.30 -0.56
C LEU A 185 -2.28 7.84 -0.47
N ASP A 186 -1.48 7.52 0.53
CA ASP A 186 -0.94 6.19 0.78
C ASP A 186 -0.69 5.94 2.28
N SER A 187 -0.20 4.74 2.61
CA SER A 187 0.10 4.36 3.99
C SER A 187 1.41 4.92 4.54
N ALA A 188 2.27 5.54 3.72
CA ALA A 188 3.49 6.20 4.20
C ALA A 188 3.23 7.64 4.64
N GLY A 189 2.23 8.30 4.06
CA GLY A 189 1.69 9.56 4.54
C GLY A 189 1.85 10.75 3.60
N HIS A 190 1.86 10.51 2.28
CA HIS A 190 1.78 11.61 1.31
C HIS A 190 0.45 12.38 1.48
N PRO A 191 0.48 13.72 1.55
CA PRO A 191 -0.73 14.52 1.72
C PRO A 191 -1.56 14.58 0.43
N GLN A 192 -2.84 14.93 0.57
CA GLN A 192 -3.69 15.43 -0.52
C GLN A 192 -4.24 16.81 -0.13
N SER A 193 -4.65 17.60 -1.10
CA SER A 193 -5.34 18.88 -0.90
C SER A 193 -6.76 18.85 -1.45
N GLU A 194 -7.56 19.87 -1.16
CA GLU A 194 -8.89 20.03 -1.77
C GLU A 194 -8.85 20.30 -3.28
N SER A 195 -7.67 20.61 -3.83
CA SER A 195 -7.46 20.73 -5.27
C SER A 195 -7.24 19.38 -5.96
N PHE A 196 -7.17 18.29 -5.21
CA PHE A 196 -7.01 16.94 -5.73
C PHE A 196 -8.15 16.56 -6.70
N ARG A 197 -7.74 16.07 -7.86
CA ARG A 197 -8.57 15.44 -8.89
C ARG A 197 -8.01 14.06 -9.20
N LEU A 198 -8.91 13.10 -9.30
CA LEU A 198 -8.58 11.71 -9.61
C LEU A 198 -9.26 11.31 -10.91
N THR A 199 -8.50 10.71 -11.83
CA THR A 199 -9.08 10.04 -13.01
C THR A 199 -8.69 8.58 -13.02
N GLU A 200 -9.67 7.69 -12.99
CA GLU A 200 -9.46 6.24 -13.08
C GLU A 200 -9.99 5.72 -14.42
N ARG A 201 -9.29 4.74 -15.00
CA ARG A 201 -9.74 3.99 -16.18
C ARG A 201 -9.77 2.51 -15.83
N LEU A 202 -10.94 1.91 -15.93
CA LEU A 202 -11.20 0.52 -15.58
C LEU A 202 -11.63 -0.24 -16.83
N ARG A 203 -10.83 -1.21 -17.28
CA ARG A 203 -11.14 -2.05 -18.44
C ARG A 203 -11.04 -3.52 -18.06
N ARG A 204 -12.18 -4.23 -18.00
CA ARG A 204 -12.22 -5.68 -17.78
C ARG A 204 -11.85 -6.40 -19.08
N ARG A 205 -10.67 -7.02 -19.13
CA ARG A 205 -10.12 -7.70 -20.32
C ARG A 205 -10.81 -9.04 -20.59
N ASP A 206 -11.03 -9.77 -19.52
CA ASP A 206 -11.63 -11.10 -19.48
C ASP A 206 -12.40 -11.27 -18.15
N PHE A 207 -12.80 -12.50 -17.82
CA PHE A 207 -13.57 -12.75 -16.61
C PHE A 207 -12.81 -12.34 -15.33
N GLY A 208 -11.49 -12.55 -15.26
CA GLY A 208 -10.72 -12.41 -14.02
C GLY A 208 -9.78 -11.21 -13.94
N HIS A 209 -9.53 -10.51 -15.05
CA HIS A 209 -8.48 -9.49 -15.12
C HIS A 209 -9.04 -8.14 -15.55
N MET A 210 -8.69 -7.11 -14.79
CA MET A 210 -9.03 -5.72 -15.08
C MET A 210 -7.77 -4.87 -15.18
N ASP A 211 -7.61 -4.16 -16.29
CA ASP A 211 -6.63 -3.10 -16.41
C ASP A 211 -7.12 -1.88 -15.62
N PHE A 212 -6.25 -1.37 -14.75
CA PHE A 212 -6.52 -0.24 -13.89
C PHE A 212 -5.46 0.83 -14.10
N GLU A 213 -5.90 2.00 -14.58
CA GLU A 213 -5.07 3.19 -14.63
C GLU A 213 -5.62 4.24 -13.69
N MET A 214 -4.75 4.93 -12.95
CA MET A 214 -5.13 5.97 -12.02
C MET A 214 -4.20 7.17 -12.20
N THR A 215 -4.77 8.31 -12.55
CA THR A 215 -4.06 9.58 -12.69
C THR A 215 -4.39 10.46 -11.49
N VAL A 216 -3.34 10.84 -10.76
CA VAL A 216 -3.38 11.75 -9.62
C VAL A 216 -3.00 13.13 -10.11
N ASP A 217 -3.89 14.10 -9.93
CA ASP A 217 -3.68 15.51 -10.25
C ASP A 217 -3.98 16.35 -9.00
N ASP A 218 -2.94 16.81 -8.33
CA ASP A 218 -3.07 17.74 -7.21
C ASP A 218 -1.96 18.79 -7.32
N PRO A 219 -2.21 19.93 -7.96
CA PRO A 219 -1.16 20.92 -8.26
C PRO A 219 -0.60 21.60 -7.00
N LYS A 220 -1.27 21.47 -5.85
CA LYS A 220 -0.75 21.96 -4.57
C LYS A 220 0.25 20.99 -3.95
N VAL A 221 0.20 19.70 -4.30
CA VAL A 221 1.06 18.64 -3.74
C VAL A 221 2.15 18.20 -4.73
N PHE A 222 1.81 18.12 -6.02
CA PHE A 222 2.71 17.70 -7.09
C PHE A 222 2.87 18.82 -8.12
N THR A 223 4.02 18.85 -8.79
CA THR A 223 4.33 19.85 -9.84
C THR A 223 3.66 19.53 -11.18
N ARG A 224 3.22 18.28 -11.35
CA ARG A 224 2.52 17.77 -12.54
C ARG A 224 1.67 16.55 -12.16
N PRO A 225 0.62 16.24 -12.93
CA PRO A 225 -0.09 14.97 -12.80
C PRO A 225 0.84 13.78 -13.08
N PHE A 226 0.53 12.65 -12.45
CA PHE A 226 1.20 11.39 -12.74
C PHE A 226 0.20 10.24 -12.80
N THR A 227 0.55 9.20 -13.55
CA THR A 227 -0.32 8.04 -13.79
C THR A 227 0.33 6.77 -13.29
N VAL A 228 -0.43 5.99 -12.52
CA VAL A 228 -0.10 4.64 -12.12
C VAL A 228 -0.91 3.66 -12.97
N LYS A 229 -0.25 2.61 -13.47
CA LYS A 229 -0.89 1.51 -14.20
C LYS A 229 -0.67 0.18 -13.49
N ARG A 230 -1.74 -0.54 -13.20
CA ARG A 230 -1.71 -1.85 -12.54
C ARG A 230 -2.86 -2.71 -13.06
N GLU A 231 -2.87 -3.96 -12.65
CA GLU A 231 -4.01 -4.85 -12.86
C GLU A 231 -4.74 -5.08 -11.53
N ARG A 232 -6.04 -5.34 -11.62
CA ARG A 232 -6.85 -5.90 -10.53
C ARG A 232 -7.29 -7.29 -10.92
N LEU A 233 -7.16 -8.21 -9.98
CA LEU A 233 -7.54 -9.61 -10.13
C LEU A 233 -8.87 -9.86 -9.42
N LEU A 234 -9.78 -10.57 -10.08
CA LEU A 234 -11.01 -11.03 -9.46
C LEU A 234 -10.69 -12.01 -8.34
N ALA A 235 -11.26 -11.79 -7.15
CA ALA A 235 -11.30 -12.76 -6.08
C ALA A 235 -12.58 -13.59 -6.25
N ALA A 236 -12.48 -14.67 -7.02
CA ALA A 236 -13.59 -15.61 -7.20
C ALA A 236 -13.76 -16.49 -5.96
N ASP A 237 -14.98 -17.02 -5.79
CA ASP A 237 -15.36 -17.96 -4.73
C ASP A 237 -15.05 -17.41 -3.32
N THR A 238 -15.34 -16.12 -3.13
CA THR A 238 -15.24 -15.43 -1.85
C THR A 238 -16.25 -14.30 -1.72
N GLU A 239 -16.42 -13.81 -0.49
CA GLU A 239 -17.34 -12.73 -0.15
C GLU A 239 -16.58 -11.59 0.54
N LEU A 240 -17.03 -10.35 0.30
CA LEU A 240 -16.51 -9.19 1.00
C LEU A 240 -17.05 -9.22 2.44
N LEU A 241 -16.18 -9.21 3.43
CA LEU A 241 -16.59 -9.08 4.84
C LEU A 241 -16.48 -7.63 5.31
N GLU A 242 -17.19 -7.31 6.39
CA GLU A 242 -17.00 -6.04 7.08
C GLU A 242 -15.67 -6.01 7.84
N ASP A 243 -15.01 -4.85 7.76
CA ASP A 243 -13.90 -4.46 8.61
C ASP A 243 -14.36 -3.25 9.43
N VAL A 244 -14.38 -3.43 10.75
CA VAL A 244 -14.85 -2.41 11.69
C VAL A 244 -13.71 -2.08 12.65
N CYS A 245 -13.24 -0.84 12.60
CA CYS A 245 -12.35 -0.30 13.64
C CYS A 245 -13.19 -0.07 14.91
N GLU A 246 -13.28 -1.10 15.74
CA GLU A 246 -13.95 -1.07 17.04
C GLU A 246 -12.92 -1.00 18.17
N ASN A 247 -13.23 -0.21 19.21
CA ASN A 247 -12.46 -0.15 20.46
C ASN A 247 -10.96 0.15 20.24
N GLU A 248 -10.67 1.09 19.34
CA GLU A 248 -9.32 1.61 19.11
C GLU A 248 -8.77 2.23 20.41
N ARG A 249 -7.64 1.69 20.90
CA ARG A 249 -6.94 2.13 22.13
C ARG A 249 -5.44 2.37 21.88
N ASP A 250 -4.93 1.89 20.76
CA ASP A 250 -3.52 1.83 20.45
C ASP A 250 -2.99 3.17 19.93
N ALA A 251 -3.84 4.07 19.44
CA ALA A 251 -3.44 5.41 19.01
C ALA A 251 -2.69 6.17 20.10
N SER A 252 -3.06 5.94 21.38
CA SER A 252 -2.38 6.55 22.53
C SER A 252 -0.96 6.00 22.76
N HIS A 253 -0.67 4.81 22.25
CA HIS A 253 0.64 4.15 22.30
C HIS A 253 1.52 4.51 21.10
N LEU A 254 0.93 5.07 20.02
CA LEU A 254 1.69 5.57 18.88
C LEU A 254 2.46 6.82 19.26
N SER A 255 3.78 6.72 19.22
CA SER A 255 4.71 7.81 19.46
C SER A 255 5.66 7.97 18.29
N GLY A 256 6.22 9.16 18.15
CA GLY A 256 7.08 9.54 17.04
C GLY A 256 7.90 10.78 17.36
N GLY A 257 8.88 11.10 16.51
CA GLY A 257 9.67 12.33 16.63
C GLY A 257 10.79 12.32 17.67
N ALA A 258 10.92 11.26 18.47
CA ALA A 258 12.01 11.07 19.45
C ALA A 258 13.18 10.22 18.91
N GLY A 259 13.21 9.95 17.60
CA GLY A 259 14.19 9.08 16.96
C GLY A 259 15.56 9.74 16.76
N ILE A 260 16.56 8.92 16.46
CA ILE A 260 17.91 9.37 16.14
C ILE A 260 17.89 10.05 14.76
N VAL A 261 18.40 11.27 14.68
CA VAL A 261 18.62 11.98 13.42
C VAL A 261 20.10 11.90 13.06
N LEU A 262 20.41 11.26 11.94
CA LEU A 262 21.78 11.12 11.44
C LEU A 262 22.10 12.21 10.42
N SER A 263 23.38 12.59 10.33
CA SER A 263 23.79 13.63 9.37
C SER A 263 23.63 13.16 7.92
N PRO A 264 23.29 14.04 6.97
CA PRO A 264 23.19 13.68 5.56
C PRO A 264 24.47 13.05 5.00
N ALA A 265 25.64 13.52 5.45
CA ALA A 265 26.93 12.97 5.05
C ALA A 265 27.11 11.52 5.51
N LEU A 266 26.67 11.18 6.73
CA LEU A 266 26.70 9.81 7.23
C LEU A 266 25.71 8.92 6.47
N LEU A 267 24.48 9.38 6.26
CA LEU A 267 23.46 8.63 5.50
C LEU A 267 23.92 8.33 4.07
N ALA A 268 24.61 9.27 3.42
CA ALA A 268 25.19 9.06 2.10
C ALA A 268 26.19 7.90 2.04
N THR A 269 26.85 7.55 3.16
CA THR A 269 27.77 6.39 3.21
C THR A 269 27.03 5.05 3.13
N TYR A 270 25.76 5.02 3.51
CA TYR A 270 24.88 3.84 3.45
C TYR A 270 24.15 3.70 2.12
N ALA A 271 24.07 4.76 1.31
CA ALA A 271 23.49 4.68 -0.02
C ALA A 271 24.31 3.71 -0.91
N GLY A 272 23.61 2.84 -1.63
CA GLY A 272 24.27 1.77 -2.36
C GLY A 272 23.33 0.73 -2.95
N VAL A 273 23.91 -0.15 -3.75
CA VAL A 273 23.26 -1.40 -4.20
C VAL A 273 23.78 -2.55 -3.35
N TYR A 274 22.86 -3.38 -2.85
CA TYR A 274 23.12 -4.50 -1.96
C TYR A 274 22.53 -5.79 -2.54
N GLU A 275 23.37 -6.79 -2.81
CA GLU A 275 22.96 -8.07 -3.38
C GLU A 275 22.48 -9.02 -2.27
N LEU A 276 21.18 -9.30 -2.22
CA LEU A 276 20.54 -10.18 -1.24
C LEU A 276 20.67 -11.67 -1.58
N ALA A 277 20.73 -11.98 -2.86
CA ALA A 277 20.91 -13.30 -3.46
C ALA A 277 21.34 -13.09 -4.93
N PRO A 278 21.89 -14.12 -5.62
CA PRO A 278 22.27 -13.97 -7.03
C PRO A 278 21.12 -13.42 -7.88
N GLY A 279 21.34 -12.26 -8.50
CA GLY A 279 20.34 -11.57 -9.34
C GLY A 279 19.21 -10.86 -8.58
N ARG A 280 19.27 -10.79 -7.24
CA ARG A 280 18.28 -10.11 -6.40
C ARG A 280 18.95 -9.02 -5.57
N GLU A 281 18.68 -7.78 -5.92
CA GLU A 281 19.30 -6.60 -5.31
C GLU A 281 18.27 -5.76 -4.55
N ALA A 282 18.75 -5.09 -3.51
CA ALA A 282 18.08 -3.97 -2.86
C ALA A 282 18.90 -2.70 -3.06
N VAL A 283 18.21 -1.61 -3.37
CA VAL A 283 18.81 -0.28 -3.52
C VAL A 283 18.48 0.52 -2.28
N VAL A 284 19.53 1.06 -1.65
CA VAL A 284 19.41 2.02 -0.55
C VAL A 284 19.67 3.42 -1.10
N THR A 285 18.72 4.32 -0.85
CA THR A 285 18.76 5.72 -1.30
C THR A 285 18.57 6.67 -0.13
N VAL A 286 18.99 7.92 -0.29
CA VAL A 286 18.78 9.00 0.69
C VAL A 286 17.74 9.96 0.12
N THR A 287 16.79 10.39 0.93
CA THR A 287 15.86 11.48 0.60
C THR A 287 15.66 12.31 1.85
N GLY A 288 16.03 13.60 1.77
CA GLY A 288 16.20 14.44 2.95
C GLY A 288 17.20 13.83 3.94
N ASP A 289 16.73 13.58 5.16
CA ASP A 289 17.43 13.01 6.31
C ASP A 289 17.03 11.54 6.58
N LEU A 290 16.41 10.86 5.60
CA LEU A 290 15.96 9.48 5.74
C LEU A 290 16.61 8.57 4.69
N LEU A 291 16.83 7.30 5.09
CA LEU A 291 17.14 6.23 4.16
C LEU A 291 15.86 5.59 3.64
N PHE A 292 15.91 5.14 2.40
CA PHE A 292 14.88 4.31 1.78
C PHE A 292 15.51 3.05 1.23
N VAL A 293 14.85 1.91 1.42
CA VAL A 293 15.22 0.64 0.82
C VAL A 293 14.17 0.22 -0.20
N GLN A 294 14.63 -0.33 -1.33
CA GLN A 294 13.75 -0.81 -2.39
C GLN A 294 14.36 -2.03 -3.08
N GLY A 295 13.64 -3.16 -3.05
CA GLY A 295 13.93 -4.32 -3.89
C GLY A 295 13.29 -4.19 -5.27
N LEU A 296 13.70 -5.04 -6.22
CA LEU A 296 13.07 -5.08 -7.55
C LEU A 296 11.59 -5.49 -7.44
N GLY A 297 10.70 -4.62 -7.91
CA GLY A 297 9.24 -4.86 -7.85
C GLY A 297 8.66 -4.76 -6.44
N GLU A 298 9.44 -4.30 -5.46
CA GLU A 298 9.01 -4.11 -4.07
C GLU A 298 8.75 -2.61 -3.79
N PRO A 299 7.87 -2.29 -2.83
CA PRO A 299 7.64 -0.90 -2.42
C PRO A 299 8.92 -0.23 -1.93
N LYS A 300 9.09 1.05 -2.25
CA LYS A 300 10.15 1.89 -1.65
C LYS A 300 9.79 2.27 -0.22
N LEU A 301 10.48 1.68 0.76
CA LEU A 301 10.17 1.81 2.18
C LEU A 301 11.15 2.75 2.90
N PRO A 302 10.67 3.72 3.69
CA PRO A 302 11.52 4.54 4.52
C PRO A 302 12.01 3.79 5.75
N LEU A 303 13.23 4.12 6.17
CA LEU A 303 13.93 3.54 7.30
C LEU A 303 14.16 4.59 8.40
N LEU A 304 13.75 4.27 9.62
CA LEU A 304 14.04 5.08 10.81
C LEU A 304 15.27 4.54 11.52
N ALA A 305 16.21 5.43 11.86
CA ALA A 305 17.40 5.07 12.60
C ALA A 305 17.07 4.65 14.04
N GLN A 306 17.65 3.54 14.46
CA GLN A 306 17.65 3.01 15.83
C GLN A 306 19.03 3.17 16.48
N SER A 307 20.08 3.25 15.67
CA SER A 307 21.44 3.64 16.05
C SER A 307 22.14 4.28 14.85
N GLU A 308 23.45 4.53 14.92
CA GLU A 308 24.22 4.97 13.76
C GLU A 308 24.15 3.99 12.58
N THR A 309 24.07 2.69 12.86
CA THR A 309 24.14 1.60 11.86
C THR A 309 22.86 0.77 11.75
N ALA A 310 21.99 0.81 12.76
CA ALA A 310 20.75 0.04 12.80
C ALA A 310 19.55 0.91 12.46
N PHE A 311 18.65 0.37 11.65
CA PHE A 311 17.45 1.02 11.16
C PHE A 311 16.28 0.04 11.18
N VAL A 312 15.06 0.56 11.19
CA VAL A 312 13.83 -0.23 11.09
C VAL A 312 12.94 0.36 10.01
N SER A 313 12.27 -0.52 9.25
CA SER A 313 11.20 -0.10 8.35
C SER A 313 10.02 0.42 9.15
N THR A 314 9.40 1.51 8.69
CA THR A 314 8.11 1.92 9.27
C THR A 314 6.95 1.08 8.74
N ALA A 315 7.14 0.37 7.62
CA ALA A 315 6.08 -0.39 6.97
C ALA A 315 5.96 -1.83 7.46
N THR A 316 7.08 -2.40 7.90
CA THR A 316 7.23 -3.82 8.22
C THR A 316 8.06 -3.95 9.50
N PRO A 317 7.97 -5.08 10.23
CA PRO A 317 8.83 -5.33 11.39
C PRO A 317 10.31 -5.60 11.01
N THR A 318 10.70 -5.35 9.76
CA THR A 318 12.03 -5.66 9.25
C THR A 318 13.06 -4.64 9.75
N GLY A 319 14.13 -5.16 10.36
CA GLY A 319 15.31 -4.39 10.74
C GLY A 319 16.40 -4.43 9.67
N PHE A 320 17.25 -3.41 9.68
CA PHE A 320 18.33 -3.21 8.71
C PHE A 320 19.57 -2.74 9.45
N GLU A 321 20.68 -3.47 9.38
CA GLU A 321 21.92 -3.10 10.06
C GLU A 321 23.10 -3.05 9.08
N PHE A 322 23.72 -1.88 8.95
CA PHE A 322 24.88 -1.68 8.09
C PHE A 322 26.17 -2.07 8.83
N ILE A 323 26.91 -3.01 8.25
CA ILE A 323 28.16 -3.51 8.84
C ILE A 323 29.35 -2.86 8.15
N LYS A 324 30.20 -2.23 8.96
CA LYS A 324 31.43 -1.53 8.54
C LYS A 324 32.65 -2.43 8.75
N ASP A 325 33.67 -2.27 7.90
CA ASP A 325 35.00 -2.83 8.14
C ASP A 325 35.79 -2.00 9.17
N ALA A 326 37.04 -2.41 9.45
CA ALA A 326 37.92 -1.72 10.38
C ALA A 326 38.29 -0.28 9.95
N GLN A 327 38.09 0.06 8.66
CA GLN A 327 38.32 1.38 8.09
C GLN A 327 37.03 2.22 8.07
N GLY A 328 35.92 1.69 8.60
CA GLY A 328 34.63 2.38 8.66
C GLY A 328 33.82 2.32 7.36
N LYS A 329 34.26 1.55 6.35
CA LYS A 329 33.55 1.42 5.08
C LYS A 329 32.47 0.35 5.17
N VAL A 330 31.28 0.67 4.67
CA VAL A 330 30.14 -0.27 4.65
C VAL A 330 30.43 -1.43 3.70
N THR A 331 30.38 -2.65 4.21
CA THR A 331 30.67 -3.89 3.46
C THR A 331 29.41 -4.65 3.08
N HIS A 332 28.42 -4.68 3.97
CA HIS A 332 27.15 -5.36 3.75
C HIS A 332 26.04 -4.78 4.63
N LEU A 333 24.82 -5.12 4.28
CA LEU A 333 23.61 -4.84 5.02
C LEU A 333 23.07 -6.16 5.56
N MET A 334 22.81 -6.23 6.86
CA MET A 334 22.08 -7.34 7.49
C MET A 334 20.59 -6.98 7.52
N VAL A 335 19.78 -7.75 6.79
CA VAL A 335 18.32 -7.65 6.85
C VAL A 335 17.84 -8.59 7.94
N ARG A 336 17.28 -8.02 9.00
CA ARG A 336 16.78 -8.72 10.19
C ARG A 336 15.28 -8.97 10.00
N GLY A 337 14.89 -10.24 9.93
CA GLY A 337 13.49 -10.64 9.70
C GLY A 337 13.05 -11.76 10.62
N ALA A 338 11.75 -12.00 10.70
CA ALA A 338 11.16 -13.06 11.51
C ALA A 338 11.64 -14.46 11.10
N ASP A 339 11.89 -14.65 9.80
CA ASP A 339 12.40 -15.92 9.23
C ASP A 339 13.92 -16.07 9.31
N GLY A 340 14.59 -15.17 10.05
CA GLY A 340 16.02 -15.14 10.25
C GLY A 340 16.74 -14.03 9.48
N ASP A 341 18.04 -13.92 9.74
CA ASP A 341 18.87 -12.85 9.24
C ASP A 341 19.45 -13.16 7.86
N ARG A 342 19.46 -12.15 6.99
CA ARG A 342 19.97 -12.27 5.62
C ARG A 342 21.05 -11.23 5.36
N LYS A 343 22.19 -11.70 4.88
CA LYS A 343 23.30 -10.83 4.46
C LYS A 343 23.08 -10.35 3.04
N ALA A 344 23.16 -9.04 2.82
CA ALA A 344 23.14 -8.40 1.52
C ALA A 344 24.49 -7.71 1.25
N VAL A 345 25.28 -8.22 0.30
CA VAL A 345 26.65 -7.72 0.06
C VAL A 345 26.62 -6.42 -0.73
N ARG A 346 27.38 -5.40 -0.30
CA ARG A 346 27.44 -4.13 -1.02
C ARG A 346 28.14 -4.31 -2.38
N LYS A 347 27.46 -3.96 -3.47
CA LYS A 347 27.97 -4.08 -4.86
C LYS A 347 28.56 -2.79 -5.40
N GLY A 348 28.05 -1.65 -4.95
CA GLY A 348 28.47 -0.35 -5.46
C GLY A 348 27.62 0.79 -4.93
N ALA A 349 27.83 1.98 -5.50
CA ALA A 349 26.96 3.12 -5.28
C ALA A 349 25.59 2.88 -5.93
N SER A 350 24.52 3.43 -5.33
CA SER A 350 23.23 3.50 -6.02
C SER A 350 23.39 4.45 -7.21
N ALA A 351 22.99 4.00 -8.41
CA ALA A 351 22.93 4.89 -9.55
C ALA A 351 21.94 6.04 -9.24
N PRO A 352 22.18 7.27 -9.71
CA PRO A 352 21.15 8.29 -9.70
C PRO A 352 19.91 7.73 -10.42
N ALA A 353 18.72 7.90 -9.84
CA ALA A 353 17.48 7.42 -10.42
C ALA A 353 17.45 7.72 -11.93
N GLN A 354 17.39 6.68 -12.76
CA GLN A 354 17.34 6.87 -14.21
C GLN A 354 16.08 7.67 -14.55
N ARG A 355 16.26 8.83 -15.18
CA ARG A 355 15.18 9.55 -15.85
C ARG A 355 14.57 8.59 -16.86
N ARG A 356 13.34 8.14 -16.60
CA ARG A 356 12.51 7.45 -17.60
C ARG A 356 11.39 8.37 -18.03
#